data_AF-A0A132A9T0-F1
#
_entry.id   AF-A0A132A9T0-F1
#
_cell.length_a   1.000
_cell.length_b   1.000
_cell.length_c   1.000
_cell.angle_alpha   90.00
_cell.angle_beta   90.00
_cell.angle_gamma   90.00
#
_symmetry.space_group_name_H-M   'P 1'
#
loop_
_entity.id
_entity.type
_entity.pdbx_description
1 polymer ?
#
loop_
_entity_poly.entity_id
_entity_poly.type
_entity_poly.pdbx_seq_one_letter_code
_entity_poly.pdbx_strand_id
1 'polypeptide(L)'
;MSSIHRRIHRSNSGSNRSCRFVELYFSSIDLLKLRLTFLRRNIPGRLPLVHLDYFTSVENDLERLKAVMLDMEDSLVRHARMTRMHHLDRELIFNELLRKSTISHLERIRLCRLIRVRNRSSVTLALALEKYQMVASYVAEFCVESIRQIEMN
;
A
#
# COMPACT_ATOMS: atom_id res chain seq x y z
N MET A 1 26.44 -41.16 37.69
CA MET A 1 25.63 -39.93 37.66
C MET A 1 25.99 -39.15 36.40
N SER A 2 25.19 -39.34 35.34
CA SER A 2 25.47 -38.83 33.99
C SER A 2 24.96 -37.39 33.83
N SER A 3 25.86 -36.46 33.54
CA SER A 3 25.52 -35.07 33.25
C SER A 3 25.37 -34.90 31.74
N ILE A 4 24.11 -34.77 31.29
CA ILE A 4 23.74 -34.60 29.88
C ILE A 4 24.12 -33.17 29.45
N HIS A 5 25.18 -33.06 28.66
CA HIS A 5 25.49 -31.87 27.87
C HIS A 5 24.42 -31.64 26.80
N ARG A 6 23.40 -30.84 27.10
CA ARG A 6 22.52 -30.26 26.08
C ARG A 6 23.22 -29.06 25.44
N ARG A 7 23.87 -29.33 24.31
CA ARG A 7 24.38 -28.36 23.35
C ARG A 7 23.18 -27.64 22.71
N ILE A 8 22.84 -26.46 23.23
CA ILE A 8 21.84 -25.59 22.61
C ILE A 8 22.48 -25.02 21.34
N HIS A 9 22.04 -25.52 20.19
CA HIS A 9 22.22 -24.85 18.91
C HIS A 9 21.65 -23.44 19.02
N ARG A 10 22.53 -22.43 19.04
CA ARG A 10 22.17 -21.07 18.65
C ARG A 10 21.86 -21.10 17.16
N SER A 11 20.60 -21.38 16.84
CA SER A 11 20.05 -21.09 15.52
C SER A 11 20.12 -19.58 15.35
N ASN A 12 21.06 -19.17 14.50
CA ASN A 12 21.25 -17.82 14.02
C ASN A 12 20.04 -17.44 13.14
N SER A 13 18.87 -17.22 13.74
CA SER A 13 17.77 -16.54 13.06
C SER A 13 18.03 -15.05 13.20
N GLY A 14 18.88 -14.52 12.31
CA GLY A 14 18.98 -13.09 12.07
C GLY A 14 17.59 -12.57 11.76
N SER A 15 16.94 -11.98 12.76
CA SER A 15 15.75 -11.17 12.54
C SER A 15 16.22 -9.90 11.86
N ASN A 16 16.38 -9.99 10.54
CA ASN A 16 16.57 -8.85 9.67
C ASN A 16 15.22 -8.12 9.56
N ARG A 17 14.69 -7.63 10.69
CA ARG A 17 13.56 -6.70 10.68
C ARG A 17 14.13 -5.32 10.33
N SER A 18 14.45 -5.16 9.05
CA SER A 18 14.38 -3.86 8.40
C SER A 18 12.93 -3.40 8.56
N CYS A 19 12.62 -2.67 9.63
CA CYS A 19 11.30 -2.08 9.81
C CYS A 19 11.15 -1.00 8.74
N ARG A 20 10.45 -1.33 7.66
CA ARG A 20 10.26 -0.43 6.52
C ARG A 20 9.24 0.62 6.91
N PHE A 21 9.60 1.88 6.77
CA PHE A 21 8.76 2.99 7.23
C PHE A 21 7.40 3.00 6.49
N VAL A 22 7.40 2.62 5.21
CA VAL A 22 6.18 2.64 4.41
C VAL A 22 5.15 1.57 4.81
N GLU A 23 5.57 0.52 5.52
CA GLU A 23 4.69 -0.56 6.00
C GLU A 23 3.63 -0.05 6.98
N LEU A 24 3.91 1.02 7.73
CA LEU A 24 2.94 1.66 8.63
C LEU A 24 1.66 2.10 7.89
N TYR A 25 1.77 2.37 6.58
CA TYR A 25 0.65 2.80 5.75
C TYR A 25 -0.10 1.67 5.06
N PHE A 26 0.38 0.42 5.12
CA PHE A 26 -0.29 -0.72 4.47
C PHE A 26 -1.65 -1.00 5.07
N SER A 27 -1.82 -0.70 6.36
CA SER A 27 -3.11 -0.74 7.06
C SER A 27 -4.23 0.01 6.30
N SER A 28 -3.93 1.16 5.68
CA SER A 28 -4.91 1.90 4.88
C SER A 28 -5.22 1.27 3.53
N ILE A 29 -4.25 0.56 2.94
CA ILE A 29 -4.44 -0.19 1.70
C ILE A 29 -5.33 -1.41 1.98
N ASP A 30 -5.03 -2.16 3.05
CA ASP A 30 -5.81 -3.30 3.48
C ASP A 30 -7.25 -2.91 3.85
N LEU A 31 -7.40 -1.79 4.57
CA LEU A 31 -8.71 -1.26 4.90
C LEU A 31 -9.49 -0.88 3.64
N LEU A 32 -8.85 -0.21 2.67
CA LEU A 32 -9.49 0.15 1.42
C LEU A 32 -9.93 -1.08 0.63
N LYS A 33 -9.07 -2.09 0.51
CA LYS A 33 -9.40 -3.37 -0.12
C LYS A 33 -10.60 -4.04 0.55
N LEU A 34 -10.61 -4.11 1.88
CA LEU A 34 -11.74 -4.66 2.64
C LEU A 34 -13.04 -3.91 2.37
N ARG A 35 -12.99 -2.57 2.26
CA ARG A 35 -14.15 -1.74 1.93
C ARG A 35 -14.67 -1.98 0.52
N LEU A 36 -13.78 -2.15 -0.46
CA LEU A 36 -14.13 -2.46 -1.84
C LEU A 36 -14.72 -3.87 -1.97
N THR A 37 -14.13 -4.87 -1.32
CA THR A 37 -14.69 -6.22 -1.25
C THR A 37 -16.08 -6.21 -0.62
N PHE A 38 -16.30 -5.42 0.42
CA PHE A 38 -17.64 -5.24 0.99
C PHE A 38 -18.59 -4.62 -0.03
N LEU A 39 -18.20 -3.55 -0.74
CA LEU A 39 -19.03 -2.94 -1.78
C LEU A 39 -19.43 -3.98 -2.84
N ARG A 40 -18.47 -4.70 -3.41
CA ARG A 40 -18.70 -5.72 -4.44
C ARG A 40 -19.70 -6.79 -4.00
N ARG A 41 -19.60 -7.27 -2.76
CA ARG A 41 -20.50 -8.30 -2.20
C ARG A 41 -21.94 -7.83 -2.00
N ASN A 42 -22.17 -6.52 -1.91
CA ASN A 42 -23.48 -5.94 -1.66
C ASN A 42 -24.14 -5.36 -2.94
N ILE A 43 -23.55 -5.61 -4.11
CA ILE A 43 -24.18 -5.22 -5.38
C ILE A 43 -25.36 -6.18 -5.65
N PRO A 44 -26.59 -5.68 -5.88
CA PRO A 44 -27.73 -6.53 -6.20
C PRO A 44 -27.59 -7.12 -7.60
N GLY A 45 -27.87 -8.41 -7.75
CA GLY A 45 -27.87 -9.12 -9.03
C GLY A 45 -26.52 -9.76 -9.41
N ARG A 46 -26.43 -10.26 -10.65
CA ARG A 46 -25.19 -10.82 -11.20
C ARG A 46 -24.46 -9.76 -12.02
N LEU A 47 -23.16 -9.63 -11.77
CA LEU A 47 -22.29 -8.72 -12.52
C LEU A 47 -21.89 -9.34 -13.87
N PRO A 48 -21.95 -8.57 -14.97
CA PRO A 48 -21.23 -8.90 -16.19
C PRO A 48 -19.74 -9.19 -15.93
N LEU A 49 -19.17 -10.15 -16.67
CA LEU A 49 -17.77 -10.58 -16.51
C LEU A 49 -16.78 -9.41 -16.59
N VAL A 50 -16.99 -8.48 -17.53
CA VAL A 50 -16.13 -7.29 -17.70
C VAL A 50 -16.00 -6.46 -16.41
N HIS A 51 -17.06 -6.37 -15.60
CA HIS A 51 -17.01 -5.63 -14.32
C HIS A 51 -16.33 -6.44 -13.21
N LEU A 52 -16.43 -7.77 -13.25
CA LEU A 52 -15.69 -8.64 -12.33
C LEU A 52 -14.19 -8.55 -12.57
N ASP A 53 -13.76 -8.56 -13.83
CA ASP A 53 -12.36 -8.41 -14.21
C ASP A 53 -11.84 -7.03 -13.82
N TYR A 54 -12.64 -5.99 -14.06
CA TYR A 54 -12.31 -4.63 -13.66
C TYR A 54 -12.11 -4.51 -12.13
N PHE A 55 -13.05 -5.01 -11.33
CA PHE A 55 -12.93 -4.99 -9.87
C PHE A 55 -11.71 -5.77 -9.37
N THR A 56 -11.44 -6.92 -9.99
CA THR A 56 -10.27 -7.75 -9.65
C THR A 56 -8.98 -7.04 -10.01
N SER A 57 -8.91 -6.34 -11.15
CA SER A 57 -7.75 -5.53 -11.54
C SER A 57 -7.43 -4.48 -10.49
N VAL A 58 -8.43 -3.70 -10.05
CA VAL A 58 -8.23 -2.66 -9.03
C VAL A 58 -7.80 -3.26 -7.68
N GLU A 59 -8.36 -4.40 -7.28
CA GLU A 59 -7.93 -5.11 -6.06
C GLU A 59 -6.47 -5.59 -6.16
N ASN A 60 -6.01 -6.00 -7.34
CA ASN A 60 -4.62 -6.37 -7.60
C ASN A 60 -3.70 -5.16 -7.66
N ASP A 61 -4.15 -4.05 -8.24
CA ASP A 61 -3.38 -2.82 -8.33
C ASP A 61 -3.15 -2.20 -6.94
N LEU A 62 -4.09 -2.37 -6.01
CA LEU A 62 -3.87 -2.04 -4.59
C LEU A 62 -2.79 -2.89 -3.92
N GLU A 63 -2.62 -4.16 -4.29
CA GLU A 63 -1.50 -4.97 -3.78
C GLU A 63 -0.18 -4.58 -4.44
N ARG A 64 -0.20 -4.30 -5.75
CA ARG A 64 0.97 -3.76 -6.46
C ARG A 64 1.43 -2.44 -5.88
N LEU A 65 0.51 -1.59 -5.43
CA LEU A 65 0.83 -0.34 -4.75
C LEU A 65 1.74 -0.57 -3.52
N LYS A 66 1.52 -1.63 -2.73
CA LYS A 66 2.41 -1.96 -1.61
C LYS A 66 3.82 -2.27 -2.12
N ALA A 67 3.94 -3.11 -3.14
CA ALA A 67 5.24 -3.44 -3.73
C ALA A 67 5.97 -2.20 -4.28
N VAL A 68 5.25 -1.32 -4.98
CA VAL A 68 5.82 -0.05 -5.48
C VAL A 68 6.28 0.85 -4.33
N MET A 69 5.50 0.96 -3.25
CA MET A 69 5.90 1.72 -2.06
C MET A 69 7.18 1.16 -1.42
N LEU A 70 7.30 -0.17 -1.35
CA LEU A 70 8.49 -0.86 -0.87
C LEU A 70 9.71 -0.59 -1.74
N ASP A 71 9.55 -0.73 -3.06
CA ASP A 71 10.64 -0.53 -4.03
C ASP A 71 11.10 0.92 -4.07
N MET A 72 10.17 1.88 -3.87
CA MET A 72 10.48 3.29 -3.75
C MET A 72 11.30 3.58 -2.48
N GLU A 73 10.90 3.04 -1.32
CA GLU A 73 11.68 3.18 -0.08
C GLU A 73 13.11 2.61 -0.27
N ASP A 74 13.22 1.40 -0.82
CA ASP A 74 14.52 0.75 -1.06
C ASP A 74 15.38 1.56 -2.04
N SER A 75 14.78 2.12 -3.09
CA SER A 75 15.49 2.92 -4.09
C SER A 75 15.98 4.25 -3.52
N LEU A 76 15.16 4.93 -2.72
CA LEU A 76 15.55 6.16 -2.04
C LEU A 76 16.66 5.92 -1.01
N VAL A 77 16.56 4.85 -0.21
CA VAL A 77 17.60 4.47 0.76
C VAL A 77 18.92 4.13 0.06
N ARG A 78 18.86 3.40 -1.06
CA ARG A 78 20.06 3.09 -1.87
C ARG A 78 20.66 4.37 -2.45
N HIS A 79 19.84 5.25 -3.03
CA HIS A 79 20.30 6.52 -3.58
C HIS A 79 21.03 7.35 -2.50
N ALA A 80 20.41 7.57 -1.35
CA ALA A 80 20.99 8.31 -0.21
C ALA A 80 22.30 7.71 0.34
N ARG A 81 22.55 6.40 0.14
CA ARG A 81 23.81 5.74 0.46
C ARG A 81 24.88 5.97 -0.61
N MET A 82 24.51 5.87 -1.88
CA MET A 82 25.45 5.99 -3.01
C MET A 82 25.98 7.41 -3.18
N THR A 83 25.15 8.44 -3.00
CA THR A 83 25.54 9.84 -3.23
C THR A 83 26.42 10.45 -2.13
N ARG A 84 26.85 9.68 -1.11
CA ARG A 84 27.56 10.21 0.09
C ARG A 84 26.89 11.47 0.66
N MET A 85 25.57 11.55 0.54
CA MET A 85 24.78 12.71 0.92
C MET A 85 25.00 13.10 2.38
N HIS A 86 25.07 14.41 2.64
CA HIS A 86 25.19 14.93 4.00
C HIS A 86 23.96 14.53 4.82
N HIS A 87 24.09 14.50 6.15
CA HIS A 87 22.99 14.14 7.06
C HIS A 87 21.70 14.95 6.81
N LEU A 88 21.83 16.23 6.43
CA LEU A 88 20.71 17.13 6.12
C LEU A 88 19.90 16.67 4.89
N ASP A 89 20.56 16.15 3.86
CA ASP A 89 19.91 15.70 2.62
C ASP A 89 19.16 14.37 2.82
N ARG A 90 19.71 13.48 3.67
CA ARG A 90 19.02 12.24 4.07
C ARG A 90 17.72 12.51 4.82
N GLU A 91 17.75 13.51 5.70
CA GLU A 91 16.58 13.93 6.46
C GLU A 91 15.52 14.55 5.55
N LEU A 92 15.91 15.34 4.56
CA LEU A 92 15.01 15.89 3.53
C LEU A 92 14.33 14.79 2.71
N ILE A 93 15.09 13.81 2.21
CA ILE A 93 14.56 12.68 1.43
C ILE A 93 13.58 11.84 2.27
N PHE A 94 13.95 11.56 3.52
CA PHE A 94 13.10 10.81 4.44
C PHE A 94 11.79 11.56 4.74
N ASN A 95 11.88 12.87 5.01
CA ASN A 95 10.72 13.71 5.27
C ASN A 95 9.78 13.80 4.06
N GLU A 96 10.31 13.83 2.83
CA GLU A 96 9.49 13.86 1.62
C GLU A 96 8.78 12.50 1.39
N LEU A 97 9.46 11.38 1.59
CA LEU A 97 8.84 10.04 1.56
C LEU A 97 7.73 9.93 2.60
N LEU A 98 7.99 10.46 3.81
CA LEU A 98 7.04 10.47 4.91
C LEU A 98 5.82 11.33 4.61
N ARG A 99 6.03 12.52 4.06
CA ARG A 99 4.96 13.44 3.64
C ARG A 99 4.08 12.81 2.56
N LYS A 100 4.67 12.27 1.49
CA LYS A 100 3.91 11.65 0.39
C LYS A 100 3.13 10.42 0.85
N SER A 101 3.77 9.56 1.64
CA SER A 101 3.12 8.35 2.18
C SER A 101 1.99 8.70 3.15
N THR A 102 2.15 9.75 3.96
CA THR A 102 1.12 10.27 4.87
C THR A 102 -0.07 10.85 4.12
N ILE A 103 0.15 11.74 3.15
CA ILE A 103 -0.95 12.31 2.32
C ILE A 103 -1.72 11.18 1.66
N SER A 104 -0.99 10.24 1.07
CA SER A 104 -1.56 9.07 0.42
C SER A 104 -2.40 8.20 1.35
N HIS A 105 -1.87 7.95 2.55
CA HIS A 105 -2.60 7.25 3.60
C HIS A 105 -3.90 7.97 3.97
N LEU A 106 -3.84 9.29 4.21
CA LEU A 106 -5.02 10.08 4.58
C LEU A 106 -6.09 10.07 3.48
N GLU A 107 -5.71 10.17 2.21
CA GLU A 107 -6.66 10.09 1.09
C GLU A 107 -7.32 8.71 1.00
N ARG A 108 -6.56 7.61 1.20
CA ARG A 108 -7.16 6.26 1.29
C ARG A 108 -8.13 6.15 2.46
N ILE A 109 -7.80 6.72 3.63
CA ILE A 109 -8.70 6.75 4.78
C ILE A 109 -9.96 7.58 4.46
N ARG A 110 -9.82 8.73 3.79
CA ARG A 110 -10.95 9.56 3.34
C ARG A 110 -11.85 8.79 2.38
N LEU A 111 -11.25 8.07 1.43
CA LEU A 111 -11.96 7.22 0.49
C LEU A 111 -12.70 6.07 1.19
N CYS A 112 -12.06 5.42 2.16
CA CYS A 112 -12.71 4.41 3.02
C CYS A 112 -13.92 4.98 3.76
N ARG A 113 -13.81 6.20 4.28
CA ARG A 113 -14.91 6.89 4.95
C ARG A 113 -16.04 7.20 3.97
N LEU A 114 -15.74 7.69 2.77
CA LEU A 114 -16.73 7.94 1.72
C LEU A 114 -17.48 6.66 1.33
N ILE A 115 -16.76 5.55 1.15
CA ILE A 115 -17.35 4.23 0.90
C ILE A 115 -18.27 3.81 2.06
N ARG A 116 -17.86 4.06 3.31
CA ARG A 116 -18.66 3.71 4.50
C ARG A 116 -19.91 4.58 4.67
N VAL A 117 -19.81 5.89 4.43
CA VAL A 117 -20.89 6.87 4.70
C VAL A 117 -22.05 6.76 3.70
N ARG A 118 -21.79 6.35 2.45
CA ARG A 118 -22.85 6.23 1.42
C ARG A 118 -23.83 5.05 1.58
N ASN A 119 -23.85 4.46 2.78
CA ASN A 119 -24.82 3.56 3.39
C ASN A 119 -25.20 2.26 2.65
N ARG A 120 -25.31 1.21 3.45
CA ARG A 120 -25.19 -0.22 3.12
C ARG A 120 -26.43 -0.84 2.46
N SER A 121 -27.51 -0.09 2.25
CA SER A 121 -28.80 -0.59 1.79
C SER A 121 -29.15 -0.22 0.35
N SER A 122 -28.39 0.66 -0.31
CA SER A 122 -28.66 1.11 -1.69
C SER A 122 -27.41 1.10 -2.57
N VAL A 123 -26.51 0.14 -2.37
CA VAL A 123 -25.33 -0.01 -3.24
C VAL A 123 -25.81 -0.44 -4.63
N THR A 124 -25.82 0.51 -5.57
CA THR A 124 -26.06 0.21 -6.99
C THR A 124 -24.75 -0.13 -7.69
N LEU A 125 -24.83 -0.83 -8.83
CA LEU A 125 -23.65 -1.08 -9.67
C LEU A 125 -22.94 0.22 -10.06
N ALA A 126 -23.71 1.27 -10.40
CA ALA A 126 -23.16 2.57 -10.76
C ALA A 126 -22.32 3.19 -9.63
N LEU A 127 -22.82 3.15 -8.39
CA LEU A 127 -22.08 3.63 -7.23
C LEU A 127 -20.82 2.81 -6.98
N ALA A 128 -20.89 1.48 -7.12
CA ALA A 128 -19.71 0.63 -6.97
C ALA A 128 -18.65 0.98 -8.02
N LEU A 129 -19.03 1.08 -9.29
CA LEU A 129 -18.12 1.46 -10.37
C LEU A 129 -17.48 2.83 -10.12
N GLU A 130 -18.25 3.83 -9.70
CA GLU A 130 -17.74 5.16 -9.33
C GLU A 130 -16.62 5.06 -8.27
N LYS A 131 -16.83 4.24 -7.22
CA LYS A 131 -15.82 4.08 -6.16
C LYS A 131 -14.60 3.31 -6.61
N TYR A 132 -14.75 2.28 -7.43
CA TYR A 132 -13.62 1.56 -7.99
C TYR A 132 -12.81 2.42 -8.98
N GLN A 133 -13.46 3.27 -9.78
CA GLN A 133 -12.81 4.23 -10.68
C GLN A 133 -11.98 5.26 -9.91
N MET A 134 -12.55 5.84 -8.85
CA MET A 134 -11.82 6.76 -7.97
C MET A 134 -10.55 6.10 -7.38
N VAL A 135 -10.64 4.83 -6.98
CA VAL A 135 -9.47 4.08 -6.48
C VAL A 135 -8.45 3.87 -7.59
N ALA A 136 -8.88 3.45 -8.79
CA ALA A 136 -7.99 3.21 -9.92
C ALA A 136 -7.20 4.46 -10.29
N SER A 137 -7.87 5.62 -10.39
CA SER A 137 -7.21 6.92 -10.63
C SER A 137 -6.18 7.22 -9.55
N TYR A 138 -6.54 7.04 -8.29
CA TYR A 138 -5.65 7.29 -7.16
C TYR A 138 -4.40 6.39 -7.16
N VAL A 139 -4.57 5.09 -7.45
CA VAL A 139 -3.43 4.14 -7.57
C VAL A 139 -2.54 4.54 -8.74
N ALA A 140 -3.12 4.88 -9.89
CA ALA A 140 -2.37 5.29 -11.08
C ALA A 140 -1.56 6.57 -10.82
N GLU A 141 -2.18 7.59 -10.23
CA GLU A 141 -1.51 8.85 -9.86
C GLU A 141 -0.32 8.61 -8.93
N PHE A 142 -0.49 7.78 -7.90
CA PHE A 142 0.59 7.44 -7.00
C PHE A 142 1.73 6.72 -7.72
N CYS A 143 1.43 5.73 -8.56
CA CYS A 143 2.43 4.97 -9.31
C CYS A 143 3.21 5.87 -10.28
N VAL A 144 2.52 6.72 -11.05
CA VAL A 144 3.15 7.64 -12.01
C VAL A 144 4.05 8.65 -11.30
N GLU A 145 3.57 9.24 -10.20
CA GLU A 145 4.36 10.16 -9.40
C GLU A 145 5.58 9.46 -8.78
N SER A 146 5.42 8.22 -8.33
CA SER A 146 6.52 7.44 -7.75
C SER A 146 7.59 7.11 -8.79
N ILE A 147 7.20 6.69 -10.00
CA ILE A 147 8.14 6.37 -11.10
C ILE A 147 8.90 7.62 -11.52
N ARG A 148 8.21 8.75 -11.75
CA ARG A 148 8.85 10.01 -12.13
C ARG A 148 9.95 10.44 -11.17
N GLN A 149 9.71 10.28 -9.87
CA GLN A 149 10.67 10.71 -8.84
C GLN A 149 11.90 9.79 -8.76
N ILE A 150 11.76 8.53 -9.12
CA ILE A 150 12.87 7.58 -9.25
C ILE A 150 13.69 7.89 -10.51
N GLU A 151 13.05 8.33 -11.60
CA GLU A 151 13.71 8.63 -12.87
C GLU A 151 14.35 10.03 -12.91
N MET A 152 13.85 10.99 -12.14
CA MET A 152 14.33 12.37 -12.11
C MET A 152 15.52 12.63 -11.16
N ASN A 153 15.97 11.64 -10.38
CA ASN A 153 17.07 11.77 -9.41
C ASN A 153 18.09 10.64 -9.53
#